data_AF-G2DF30-F1
#
_entry.id   AF-G2DF30-F1
#
_cell.length_a   1.000
_cell.length_b   1.000
_cell.length_c   1.000
_cell.angle_alpha   90.00
_cell.angle_beta   90.00
_cell.angle_gamma   90.00
#
_symmetry.space_group_name_H-M   'P 1'
#
loop_
_entity.id
_entity.type
_entity.pdbx_description
1 polymer ?
#
loop_
_entity_poly.entity_id
_entity_poly.type
_entity_poly.pdbx_seq_one_letter_code
_entity_poly.pdbx_strand_id
1 'polypeptide(L)'
;MPVWHEMLSEEDVWNVITFLFDYNGQVPRIWDPAVSKQVTGMKDQVLAQRKQIQGQELYEFRCQVCHGEQGAGDGIAAEHMYPKPRDFSLALFKYKTSPGTKLPRDKDLFNTIKFGLTGTAMPGWGPLMTDEQIRSLIPVIKRFDITSAWPPEEADEDAFDDDGHYTKDDFRKITDVEPLAGQIPYSEESVVKGREAFLKSCKECHGKEGRGNIVSGKKLEDDWGNRIWPRDLTKPWTWRSTQSTAAAEQERDETIKAIYTRLSIGIPGTPMPAHRAVEEGNKDPVSLEDRWHIANFVYSLRETTVQPKDGAVVTGTKVEGDLPSSAEDARWNSASAVTLHLVPNIIKEDRLFTPLNDAVTVRALYNDQEIAFLLEVDDRTESRPGIDYFTDLQDESKEMHSDAFAIQFPLEDAYMSSPMVEKPLYRHGDKSHHTTIWYWNAGSVEPKREAQAMLLEGSGPDAKLKFREDDKSLKANGSWKNGKWQVVMRRPLSGGEQGDIDFAEGQFMPISFANWDGSNGEVGSKHTLSTWYWLLLPPEIDYVYIYGMPLGVALLVFLAGILLVRSQRRKT
;
A
#
# COMPACT_ATOMS: atom_id res chain seq x y z
N MET A 1 -19.70 1.83 7.22
CA MET A 1 -19.90 1.77 5.75
C MET A 1 -20.66 3.01 5.34
N PRO A 2 -20.47 3.57 4.13
CA PRO A 2 -21.27 4.70 3.67
C PRO A 2 -22.75 4.36 3.73
N VAL A 3 -23.57 5.39 3.74
CA VAL A 3 -25.02 5.28 3.77
C VAL A 3 -25.47 4.85 2.37
N TRP A 4 -25.35 3.55 2.05
CA TRP A 4 -25.59 3.01 0.70
C TRP A 4 -26.97 3.35 0.13
N HIS A 5 -27.97 3.58 0.98
CA HIS A 5 -29.32 3.94 0.52
C HIS A 5 -29.39 5.30 -0.19
N GLU A 6 -28.38 6.16 -0.03
CA GLU A 6 -28.29 7.45 -0.72
C GLU A 6 -27.58 7.34 -2.08
N MET A 7 -26.92 6.21 -2.37
CA MET A 7 -26.06 6.03 -3.55
C MET A 7 -26.49 4.87 -4.46
N LEU A 8 -27.18 3.87 -3.91
CA LEU A 8 -27.55 2.64 -4.59
C LEU A 8 -29.05 2.42 -4.46
N SER A 9 -29.69 1.98 -5.54
CA SER A 9 -31.06 1.48 -5.45
C SER A 9 -31.11 0.21 -4.61
N GLU A 10 -32.29 -0.20 -4.15
CA GLU A 10 -32.44 -1.47 -3.43
C GLU A 10 -31.96 -2.66 -4.28
N GLU A 11 -32.22 -2.62 -5.59
CA GLU A 11 -31.73 -3.61 -6.53
C GLU A 11 -30.20 -3.64 -6.60
N ASP A 12 -29.56 -2.47 -6.69
CA ASP A 12 -28.09 -2.36 -6.69
C ASP A 12 -27.49 -2.90 -5.39
N VAL A 13 -28.13 -2.63 -4.25
CA VAL A 13 -27.71 -3.17 -2.95
C VAL A 13 -27.77 -4.70 -2.98
N TRP A 14 -28.85 -5.29 -3.48
CA TRP A 14 -28.96 -6.75 -3.61
C TRP A 14 -27.96 -7.35 -4.62
N ASN A 15 -27.69 -6.64 -5.72
CA ASN A 15 -26.67 -7.04 -6.69
C ASN A 15 -25.27 -7.05 -6.07
N VAL A 16 -24.92 -5.99 -5.32
CA VAL A 16 -23.65 -5.93 -4.56
C VAL A 16 -23.58 -7.02 -3.52
N ILE A 17 -24.65 -7.28 -2.78
CA ILE A 17 -24.71 -8.35 -1.78
C ILE A 17 -24.48 -9.72 -2.44
N THR A 18 -25.17 -10.01 -3.55
CA THR A 18 -25.00 -11.25 -4.32
C THR A 18 -23.59 -11.38 -4.89
N PHE A 19 -23.01 -10.29 -5.39
CA PHE A 19 -21.61 -10.24 -5.82
C PHE A 19 -20.66 -10.55 -4.67
N LEU A 20 -20.88 -9.97 -3.49
CA LEU A 20 -20.06 -10.26 -2.32
C LEU A 20 -20.17 -11.73 -1.91
N PHE A 21 -21.36 -12.34 -1.96
CA PHE A 21 -21.54 -13.77 -1.68
C PHE A 21 -20.77 -14.66 -2.64
N ASP A 22 -20.75 -14.27 -3.91
CA ASP A 22 -19.94 -14.94 -4.92
C ASP A 22 -18.45 -14.82 -4.61
N TYR A 23 -18.02 -13.60 -4.29
CA TYR A 23 -16.61 -13.29 -4.07
C TYR A 23 -16.06 -13.87 -2.76
N ASN A 24 -16.87 -14.01 -1.71
CA ASN A 24 -16.42 -14.52 -0.42
C ASN A 24 -16.86 -15.98 -0.15
N GLY A 25 -17.78 -16.54 -0.94
CA GLY A 25 -18.34 -17.88 -0.76
C GLY A 25 -19.20 -18.04 0.51
N GLN A 26 -19.52 -16.94 1.20
CA GLN A 26 -20.25 -16.89 2.46
C GLN A 26 -21.64 -16.29 2.29
N VAL A 27 -22.59 -16.85 3.03
CA VAL A 27 -23.92 -16.28 3.21
C VAL A 27 -23.96 -15.55 4.56
N PRO A 28 -24.55 -14.34 4.64
CA PRO A 28 -24.74 -13.62 5.89
C PRO A 28 -25.50 -14.48 6.88
N ARG A 29 -25.31 -14.18 8.17
CA ARG A 29 -26.02 -14.89 9.22
C ARG A 29 -27.52 -14.64 9.10
N ILE A 30 -28.27 -15.70 8.80
CA ILE A 30 -29.74 -15.69 8.77
C ILE A 30 -30.24 -16.44 10.01
N TRP A 31 -31.05 -15.76 10.82
CA TRP A 31 -31.57 -16.30 12.08
C TRP A 31 -32.67 -17.34 11.88
N ASP A 32 -33.43 -17.25 10.78
CA ASP A 32 -34.43 -18.24 10.39
C ASP A 32 -33.74 -19.47 9.75
N PRO A 33 -33.84 -20.67 10.36
CA PRO A 33 -33.18 -21.86 9.83
C PRO A 33 -33.70 -22.33 8.47
N ALA A 34 -34.99 -22.12 8.17
CA ALA A 34 -35.59 -22.54 6.91
C ALA A 34 -35.10 -21.65 5.75
N VAL A 35 -35.09 -20.33 5.98
CA VAL A 35 -34.55 -19.36 5.02
C VAL A 35 -33.05 -19.58 4.83
N SER A 36 -32.30 -19.77 5.92
CA SER A 36 -30.86 -20.06 5.89
C SER A 36 -30.54 -21.28 5.03
N LYS A 37 -31.30 -22.38 5.21
CA LYS A 37 -31.15 -23.60 4.41
C LYS A 37 -31.44 -23.35 2.93
N GLN A 38 -32.50 -22.61 2.61
CA GLN A 38 -32.88 -22.31 1.24
C GLN A 38 -31.81 -21.47 0.53
N VAL A 39 -31.35 -20.39 1.17
CA VAL A 39 -30.30 -19.49 0.63
C VAL A 39 -28.98 -20.24 0.46
N THR A 40 -28.61 -21.09 1.42
CA THR A 40 -27.42 -21.95 1.29
C THR A 40 -27.53 -22.88 0.09
N GLY A 41 -28.70 -23.49 -0.14
CA GLY A 41 -28.94 -24.33 -1.31
C GLY A 41 -28.83 -23.58 -2.64
N MET A 42 -29.37 -22.36 -2.72
CA MET A 42 -29.19 -21.50 -3.91
C MET A 42 -27.72 -21.16 -4.14
N LYS A 43 -26.99 -20.78 -3.08
CA LYS A 43 -25.54 -20.51 -3.15
C LYS A 43 -24.78 -21.71 -3.70
N ASP A 44 -25.05 -22.92 -3.19
CA ASP A 44 -24.37 -24.14 -3.64
C ASP A 44 -24.67 -24.46 -5.12
N GLN A 45 -25.92 -24.24 -5.57
CA GLN A 45 -26.30 -24.39 -6.99
C GLN A 45 -25.56 -23.38 -7.88
N VAL A 46 -25.53 -22.11 -7.50
CA VAL A 46 -24.84 -21.06 -8.25
C VAL A 46 -23.34 -21.33 -8.31
N LEU A 47 -22.72 -21.72 -7.19
CA LEU A 47 -21.30 -22.11 -7.18
C LEU A 47 -21.04 -23.34 -8.05
N ALA A 48 -21.96 -24.31 -8.10
CA ALA A 48 -21.84 -25.46 -8.99
C ALA A 48 -21.93 -25.07 -10.47
N GLN A 49 -22.84 -24.16 -10.84
CA GLN A 49 -22.93 -23.59 -12.19
C GLN A 49 -21.65 -22.83 -12.56
N ARG A 50 -21.17 -21.95 -11.66
CA ARG A 50 -19.94 -21.16 -11.86
C ARG A 50 -18.70 -22.01 -12.07
N LYS A 51 -18.63 -23.20 -11.45
CA LYS A 51 -17.53 -24.16 -11.66
C LYS A 51 -17.49 -24.74 -13.08
N GLN A 52 -18.60 -24.69 -13.82
CA GLN A 52 -18.67 -25.17 -15.20
C GLN A 52 -18.30 -24.10 -16.23
N ILE A 53 -18.31 -22.82 -15.84
CA ILE A 53 -17.95 -21.71 -16.73
C ILE A 53 -16.46 -21.80 -17.07
N GLN A 54 -16.14 -21.80 -18.36
CA GLN A 54 -14.78 -21.89 -18.90
C GLN A 54 -14.62 -20.97 -20.12
N GLY A 55 -13.37 -20.73 -20.51
CA GLY A 55 -13.04 -20.04 -21.76
C GLY A 55 -13.62 -18.63 -21.84
N GLN A 56 -14.24 -18.31 -22.97
CA GLN A 56 -14.77 -16.98 -23.28
C GLN A 56 -15.83 -16.52 -22.26
N GLU A 57 -16.78 -17.40 -21.91
CA GLU A 57 -17.83 -17.07 -20.92
C GLU A 57 -17.22 -16.69 -19.55
N LEU A 58 -16.11 -17.33 -19.19
CA LEU A 58 -15.40 -17.03 -17.95
C LEU A 58 -14.68 -15.68 -18.01
N TYR A 59 -14.11 -15.34 -19.18
CA TYR A 59 -13.48 -14.05 -19.42
C TYR A 59 -14.50 -12.91 -19.33
N GLU A 60 -15.65 -13.06 -19.97
CA GLU A 60 -16.75 -12.09 -19.92
C GLU A 60 -17.22 -11.88 -18.48
N PHE A 61 -17.36 -12.97 -17.72
CA PHE A 61 -17.84 -12.92 -16.34
C PHE A 61 -16.86 -12.29 -15.33
N ARG A 62 -15.54 -12.42 -15.53
CA ARG A 62 -14.53 -12.02 -14.51
C ARG A 62 -13.52 -10.98 -14.96
N CYS A 63 -13.19 -10.94 -16.25
CA CYS A 63 -12.03 -10.20 -16.76
C CYS A 63 -12.44 -8.97 -17.59
N GLN A 64 -13.54 -9.07 -18.35
CA GLN A 64 -13.99 -8.03 -19.30
C GLN A 64 -14.22 -6.66 -18.63
N VAL A 65 -14.74 -6.62 -17.39
CA VAL A 65 -15.00 -5.36 -16.68
C VAL A 65 -13.75 -4.46 -16.57
N CYS A 66 -12.56 -5.06 -16.50
CA CYS A 66 -11.28 -4.36 -16.49
C CYS A 66 -10.61 -4.39 -17.86
N HIS A 67 -10.53 -5.56 -18.50
CA HIS A 67 -9.73 -5.77 -19.70
C HIS A 67 -10.46 -5.43 -21.01
N GLY A 68 -11.75 -5.11 -20.96
CA GLY A 68 -12.56 -4.80 -22.15
C GLY A 68 -13.04 -6.05 -22.87
N GLU A 69 -14.03 -5.88 -23.75
CA GLU A 69 -14.60 -6.98 -24.54
C GLU A 69 -13.55 -7.57 -25.50
N GLN A 70 -12.73 -6.70 -26.09
CA GLN A 70 -11.66 -7.06 -27.03
C GLN A 70 -10.29 -7.21 -26.37
N GLY A 71 -10.22 -7.29 -25.04
CA GLY A 71 -8.95 -7.45 -24.32
C GLY A 71 -8.01 -6.25 -24.40
N ALA A 72 -8.48 -5.07 -24.84
CA ALA A 72 -7.67 -3.88 -25.06
C ALA A 72 -7.33 -3.10 -23.78
N GLY A 73 -7.74 -3.57 -22.61
CA GLY A 73 -7.48 -2.89 -21.33
C GLY A 73 -8.34 -1.64 -21.11
N ASP A 74 -9.48 -1.56 -21.79
CA ASP A 74 -10.39 -0.43 -21.89
C ASP A 74 -11.79 -0.75 -21.34
N GLY A 75 -11.90 -1.75 -20.46
CA GLY A 75 -13.16 -2.07 -19.78
C GLY A 75 -13.67 -0.90 -18.95
N ILE A 76 -14.96 -0.91 -18.60
CA ILE A 76 -15.62 0.19 -17.89
C ILE A 76 -14.94 0.62 -16.58
N ALA A 77 -14.17 -0.27 -15.94
CA ALA A 77 -13.44 0.02 -14.72
C ALA A 77 -12.01 0.54 -14.96
N ALA A 78 -11.47 0.43 -16.18
CA ALA A 78 -10.09 0.74 -16.51
C ALA A 78 -9.71 2.20 -16.26
N GLU A 79 -10.62 3.14 -16.48
CA GLU A 79 -10.41 4.58 -16.24
C GLU A 79 -10.14 4.92 -14.78
N HIS A 80 -10.52 4.04 -13.86
CA HIS A 80 -10.36 4.22 -12.41
C HIS A 80 -9.21 3.38 -11.83
N MET A 81 -8.34 2.82 -12.69
CA MET A 81 -7.28 1.92 -12.27
C MET A 81 -5.90 2.47 -12.60
N TYR A 82 -5.01 2.38 -11.62
CA TYR A 82 -3.59 2.66 -11.82
C TYR A 82 -2.73 1.53 -11.24
N PRO A 83 -1.84 0.91 -12.04
CA PRO A 83 -1.72 1.07 -13.49
C PRO A 83 -2.98 0.59 -14.23
N LYS A 84 -3.15 1.03 -15.48
CA LYS A 84 -4.24 0.54 -16.33
C LYS A 84 -4.16 -0.99 -16.53
N PRO A 85 -5.30 -1.66 -16.73
CA PRO A 85 -5.35 -3.06 -17.12
C PRO A 85 -4.51 -3.34 -18.37
N ARG A 86 -4.00 -4.57 -18.48
CA ARG A 86 -3.16 -4.95 -19.60
C ARG A 86 -4.01 -5.09 -20.87
N ASP A 87 -3.67 -4.31 -21.88
CA ASP A 87 -3.99 -4.56 -23.29
C ASP A 87 -3.29 -5.85 -23.79
N PHE A 88 -4.08 -6.80 -24.27
CA PHE A 88 -3.63 -8.09 -24.81
C PHE A 88 -3.43 -8.09 -26.33
N SER A 89 -3.91 -7.06 -27.04
CA SER A 89 -3.96 -7.00 -28.51
C SER A 89 -2.60 -7.05 -29.19
N LEU A 90 -1.56 -6.57 -28.50
CA LEU A 90 -0.19 -6.51 -29.00
C LEU A 90 0.70 -7.68 -28.52
N ALA A 91 0.11 -8.69 -27.86
CA ALA A 91 0.84 -9.79 -27.22
C ALA A 91 2.02 -9.35 -26.30
N LEU A 92 1.96 -8.13 -25.76
CA LEU A 92 3.06 -7.49 -25.03
C LEU A 92 2.85 -7.57 -23.51
N PHE A 93 3.46 -8.57 -22.90
CA PHE A 93 3.28 -8.86 -21.47
C PHE A 93 4.47 -8.42 -20.61
N LYS A 94 4.14 -7.68 -19.53
CA LYS A 94 5.11 -7.10 -18.58
C LYS A 94 5.85 -8.15 -17.74
N TYR A 95 5.13 -9.18 -17.26
CA TYR A 95 5.66 -10.18 -16.32
C TYR A 95 5.80 -11.52 -17.03
N LYS A 96 7.03 -11.84 -17.44
CA LYS A 96 7.36 -13.09 -18.11
C LYS A 96 8.72 -13.60 -17.65
N THR A 97 8.95 -14.87 -17.90
CA THR A 97 10.23 -15.53 -17.58
C THR A 97 10.94 -16.07 -18.81
N SER A 98 10.34 -15.93 -19.99
CA SER A 98 10.99 -16.21 -21.26
C SER A 98 12.07 -15.16 -21.59
N PRO A 99 13.19 -15.54 -22.23
CA PRO A 99 14.27 -14.60 -22.55
C PRO A 99 13.90 -13.50 -23.55
N GLY A 100 14.56 -12.35 -23.44
CA GLY A 100 14.54 -11.29 -24.46
C GLY A 100 13.14 -10.88 -24.90
N THR A 101 12.92 -10.78 -26.22
CA THR A 101 11.64 -10.42 -26.84
C THR A 101 10.69 -11.60 -27.03
N LYS A 102 11.05 -12.83 -26.60
CA LYS A 102 10.15 -13.98 -26.72
C LYS A 102 8.86 -13.74 -25.94
N LEU A 103 7.74 -14.23 -26.46
CA LEU A 103 6.43 -14.18 -25.81
C LEU A 103 6.42 -14.86 -24.44
N PRO A 104 5.50 -14.52 -23.51
CA PRO A 104 5.42 -15.20 -22.23
C PRO A 104 5.10 -16.69 -22.37
N ARG A 105 5.45 -17.46 -21.35
CA ARG A 105 5.03 -18.86 -21.28
C ARG A 105 3.59 -18.95 -20.80
N ASP A 106 2.89 -20.03 -21.14
CA ASP A 106 1.55 -20.32 -20.59
C ASP A 106 1.57 -20.32 -19.05
N LYS A 107 2.68 -20.78 -18.46
CA LYS A 107 2.91 -20.74 -17.01
C LYS A 107 2.96 -19.31 -16.45
N ASP A 108 3.52 -18.35 -17.20
CA ASP A 108 3.60 -16.95 -16.77
C ASP A 108 2.20 -16.32 -16.76
N LEU A 109 1.40 -16.57 -17.81
CA LEU A 109 -0.01 -16.14 -17.88
C LEU A 109 -0.85 -16.80 -16.78
N PHE A 110 -0.73 -18.11 -16.62
CA PHE A 110 -1.41 -18.87 -15.57
C PHE A 110 -1.11 -18.33 -14.17
N ASN A 111 0.17 -18.11 -13.85
CA ASN A 111 0.58 -17.60 -12.55
C ASN A 111 0.10 -16.16 -12.32
N THR A 112 0.12 -15.31 -13.36
CA THR A 112 -0.38 -13.94 -13.28
C THR A 112 -1.88 -13.91 -12.94
N ILE A 113 -2.69 -14.77 -13.56
CA ILE A 113 -4.12 -14.87 -13.25
C ILE A 113 -4.33 -15.47 -11.87
N LYS A 114 -3.62 -16.57 -11.54
CA LYS A 114 -3.81 -17.30 -10.29
C LYS A 114 -3.47 -16.48 -9.05
N PHE A 115 -2.34 -15.77 -9.10
CA PHE A 115 -1.81 -15.03 -7.95
C PHE A 115 -2.10 -13.53 -8.02
N GLY A 116 -2.52 -13.02 -9.18
CA GLY A 116 -2.76 -11.60 -9.39
C GLY A 116 -1.47 -10.79 -9.43
N LEU A 117 -1.61 -9.48 -9.32
CA LEU A 117 -0.48 -8.55 -9.31
C LEU A 117 -0.61 -7.61 -8.11
N THR A 118 0.17 -7.86 -7.07
CA THR A 118 0.19 -7.08 -5.83
C THR A 118 0.42 -5.58 -6.11
N GLY A 119 -0.30 -4.72 -5.39
CA GLY A 119 -0.25 -3.26 -5.63
C GLY A 119 -0.82 -2.86 -6.99
N THR A 120 -1.81 -3.59 -7.50
CA THR A 120 -2.67 -3.24 -8.63
C THR A 120 -4.12 -3.67 -8.35
N ALA A 121 -5.03 -3.30 -9.23
CA ALA A 121 -6.41 -3.78 -9.20
C ALA A 121 -6.59 -5.23 -9.70
N MET A 122 -5.54 -5.94 -10.16
CA MET A 122 -5.63 -7.32 -10.64
C MET A 122 -5.54 -8.31 -9.46
N PRO A 123 -6.67 -8.89 -8.99
CA PRO A 123 -6.68 -9.79 -7.86
C PRO A 123 -6.10 -11.16 -8.23
N GLY A 124 -5.75 -11.95 -7.21
CA GLY A 124 -5.45 -13.36 -7.39
C GLY A 124 -6.73 -14.18 -7.50
N TRP A 125 -6.93 -14.86 -8.62
CA TRP A 125 -8.15 -15.64 -8.88
C TRP A 125 -8.12 -17.07 -8.34
N GLY A 126 -6.96 -17.56 -7.86
CA GLY A 126 -6.80 -18.91 -7.34
C GLY A 126 -7.79 -19.34 -6.22
N PRO A 127 -8.20 -18.45 -5.30
CA PRO A 127 -9.23 -18.79 -4.32
C PRO A 127 -10.65 -18.96 -4.90
N LEU A 128 -10.94 -18.37 -6.06
CA LEU A 128 -12.28 -18.33 -6.67
C LEU A 128 -12.43 -19.24 -7.89
N MET A 129 -11.32 -19.66 -8.51
CA MET A 129 -11.31 -20.41 -9.75
C MET A 129 -10.43 -21.65 -9.63
N THR A 130 -10.84 -22.73 -10.29
CA THR A 130 -9.99 -23.93 -10.38
C THR A 130 -8.81 -23.70 -11.32
N ASP A 131 -7.75 -24.50 -11.17
CA ASP A 131 -6.62 -24.48 -12.11
C ASP A 131 -7.05 -24.78 -13.56
N GLU A 132 -8.10 -25.58 -13.77
CA GLU A 132 -8.67 -25.86 -15.09
C GLU A 132 -9.33 -24.62 -15.69
N GLN A 133 -10.16 -23.94 -14.89
CA GLN A 133 -10.78 -22.67 -15.28
C GLN A 133 -9.74 -21.61 -15.65
N ILE A 134 -8.69 -21.45 -14.84
CA ILE A 134 -7.60 -20.51 -15.15
C ILE A 134 -6.87 -20.90 -16.45
N ARG A 135 -6.62 -22.20 -16.69
CA ARG A 135 -6.01 -22.66 -17.95
C ARG A 135 -6.91 -22.38 -19.15
N SER A 136 -8.23 -22.49 -18.99
CA SER A 136 -9.20 -22.22 -20.07
C SER A 136 -9.18 -20.76 -20.55
N LEU A 137 -8.72 -19.81 -19.71
CA LEU A 137 -8.56 -18.40 -20.09
C LEU A 137 -7.32 -18.12 -20.95
N ILE A 138 -6.31 -18.98 -20.91
CA ILE A 138 -5.04 -18.75 -21.64
C ILE A 138 -5.27 -18.64 -23.15
N PRO A 139 -5.97 -19.57 -23.83
CA PRO A 139 -6.24 -19.42 -25.26
C PRO A 139 -7.09 -18.19 -25.58
N VAL A 140 -8.02 -17.80 -24.69
CA VAL A 140 -8.82 -16.56 -24.87
C VAL A 140 -7.92 -15.33 -24.87
N ILE A 141 -7.02 -15.22 -23.90
CA ILE A 141 -6.08 -14.10 -23.80
C ILE A 141 -5.17 -14.04 -25.03
N LYS A 142 -4.70 -15.19 -25.53
CA LYS A 142 -3.88 -15.25 -26.74
C LYS A 142 -4.64 -14.86 -28.00
N ARG A 143 -5.96 -15.11 -28.06
CA ARG A 143 -6.79 -14.83 -29.23
C ARG A 143 -6.99 -13.34 -29.49
N PHE A 144 -6.92 -12.50 -28.46
CA PHE A 144 -6.97 -11.04 -28.64
C PHE A 144 -5.79 -10.48 -29.42
N ASP A 145 -4.70 -11.23 -29.57
CA ASP A 145 -3.53 -10.80 -30.34
C ASP A 145 -3.85 -10.60 -31.82
N ILE A 146 -3.86 -9.35 -32.26
CA ILE A 146 -4.04 -8.96 -33.67
C ILE A 146 -2.72 -8.95 -34.44
N THR A 147 -1.58 -9.11 -33.76
CA THR A 147 -0.25 -9.08 -34.38
C THR A 147 0.18 -10.44 -34.92
N SER A 148 -0.63 -11.49 -34.69
CA SER A 148 -0.32 -12.87 -35.09
C SER A 148 1.00 -13.38 -34.52
N ALA A 149 1.34 -12.99 -33.29
CA ALA A 149 2.55 -13.45 -32.61
C ALA A 149 2.40 -14.88 -32.05
N TRP A 150 1.20 -15.25 -31.58
CA TRP A 150 0.93 -16.58 -31.01
C TRP A 150 0.66 -17.73 -32.00
N PRO A 151 0.01 -17.53 -33.15
CA PRO A 151 -0.27 -18.60 -34.12
C PRO A 151 1.01 -19.25 -34.66
N PRO A 152 1.02 -20.54 -35.03
CA PRO A 152 2.15 -21.17 -35.73
C PRO A 152 2.63 -20.37 -36.95
N GLU A 153 3.93 -20.47 -37.31
CA GLU A 153 4.47 -19.72 -38.47
C GLU A 153 3.79 -20.11 -39.78
N GLU A 154 3.35 -21.36 -39.87
CA GLU A 154 2.71 -21.96 -41.03
C GLU A 154 1.17 -21.88 -40.95
N ALA A 155 0.62 -20.96 -40.15
CA ALA A 155 -0.83 -20.81 -40.01
C ALA A 155 -1.45 -20.31 -41.33
N ASP A 156 -2.47 -21.03 -41.82
CA ASP A 156 -3.21 -20.65 -43.03
C ASP A 156 -4.01 -19.36 -42.83
N GLU A 157 -4.19 -18.57 -43.89
CA GLU A 157 -4.95 -17.30 -43.84
C GLU A 157 -6.42 -17.49 -43.43
N ASP A 158 -7.02 -18.65 -43.74
CA ASP A 158 -8.40 -19.00 -43.36
C ASP A 158 -8.55 -19.38 -41.87
N ALA A 159 -7.45 -19.43 -41.13
CA ALA A 159 -7.43 -19.64 -39.70
C ALA A 159 -7.65 -18.33 -38.91
N PHE A 160 -7.82 -17.19 -39.58
CA PHE A 160 -8.07 -15.88 -38.98
C PHE A 160 -9.49 -15.39 -39.30
N ASP A 161 -10.08 -14.62 -38.38
CA ASP A 161 -11.35 -13.93 -38.63
C ASP A 161 -11.14 -12.57 -39.32
N ASP A 162 -12.26 -11.89 -39.62
CA ASP A 162 -12.26 -10.60 -40.33
C ASP A 162 -11.53 -9.48 -39.54
N ASP A 163 -11.39 -9.64 -38.22
CA ASP A 163 -10.71 -8.72 -37.32
C ASP A 163 -9.22 -9.08 -37.12
N GLY A 164 -8.76 -10.17 -37.75
CA GLY A 164 -7.37 -10.64 -37.69
C GLY A 164 -7.05 -11.50 -36.47
N HIS A 165 -8.05 -11.98 -35.73
CA HIS A 165 -7.84 -12.88 -34.60
C HIS A 165 -7.72 -14.34 -35.04
N TYR A 166 -6.82 -15.06 -34.39
CA TYR A 166 -6.62 -16.48 -34.67
C TYR A 166 -7.73 -17.36 -34.09
N THR A 167 -8.38 -18.14 -34.95
CA THR A 167 -9.58 -18.92 -34.60
C THR A 167 -9.29 -20.34 -34.10
N LYS A 168 -8.07 -20.85 -34.30
CA LYS A 168 -7.65 -22.17 -33.81
C LYS A 168 -7.04 -22.09 -32.41
N ASP A 169 -6.81 -23.25 -31.78
CA ASP A 169 -6.31 -23.40 -30.40
C ASP A 169 -4.87 -23.98 -30.32
N ASP A 170 -4.19 -24.14 -31.45
CA ASP A 170 -2.84 -24.71 -31.57
C ASP A 170 -1.72 -23.66 -31.50
N PHE A 171 -1.92 -22.62 -30.67
CA PHE A 171 -0.95 -21.56 -30.42
C PHE A 171 0.44 -22.10 -30.06
N ARG A 172 1.49 -21.37 -30.49
CA ARG A 172 2.89 -21.65 -30.14
C ARG A 172 3.06 -21.75 -28.62
N LYS A 173 3.86 -22.73 -28.21
CA LYS A 173 4.21 -22.96 -26.79
C LYS A 173 5.65 -22.55 -26.53
N ILE A 174 5.82 -21.49 -25.77
CA ILE A 174 7.15 -21.03 -25.35
C ILE A 174 7.61 -21.85 -24.14
N THR A 175 8.75 -22.51 -24.28
CA THR A 175 9.35 -23.35 -23.23
C THR A 175 10.63 -22.75 -22.65
N ASP A 176 11.27 -21.84 -23.38
CA ASP A 176 12.51 -21.18 -22.96
C ASP A 176 12.34 -20.39 -21.66
N VAL A 177 13.39 -20.40 -20.83
CA VAL A 177 13.45 -19.66 -19.57
C VAL A 177 14.72 -18.83 -19.55
N GLU A 178 14.63 -17.62 -19.01
CA GLU A 178 15.78 -16.76 -18.78
C GLU A 178 16.87 -17.52 -18.02
N PRO A 179 18.10 -17.61 -18.57
CA PRO A 179 19.17 -18.34 -17.93
C PRO A 179 19.52 -17.75 -16.56
N LEU A 180 19.50 -18.61 -15.54
CA LEU A 180 19.89 -18.28 -14.17
C LEU A 180 21.35 -18.69 -13.85
N ALA A 181 22.10 -19.16 -14.86
CA ALA A 181 23.50 -19.51 -14.70
C ALA A 181 24.34 -18.28 -14.31
N GLY A 182 25.38 -18.51 -13.52
CA GLY A 182 26.24 -17.42 -13.01
C GLY A 182 25.65 -16.66 -11.83
N GLN A 183 24.60 -17.19 -11.17
CA GLN A 183 24.05 -16.58 -9.97
C GLN A 183 25.11 -16.35 -8.90
N ILE A 184 25.17 -15.11 -8.42
CA ILE A 184 26.04 -14.70 -7.32
C ILE A 184 25.25 -14.80 -6.02
N PRO A 185 25.74 -15.59 -5.03
CA PRO A 185 25.12 -15.67 -3.72
C PRO A 185 24.97 -14.30 -3.05
N TYR A 186 23.91 -14.13 -2.27
CA TYR A 186 23.70 -12.94 -1.49
C TYR A 186 24.80 -12.77 -0.43
N SER A 187 25.50 -11.64 -0.44
CA SER A 187 26.53 -11.27 0.53
C SER A 187 26.64 -9.75 0.64
N GLU A 188 27.21 -9.23 1.73
CA GLU A 188 27.46 -7.79 1.89
C GLU A 188 28.35 -7.24 0.77
N GLU A 189 29.37 -7.99 0.35
CA GLU A 189 30.25 -7.62 -0.78
C GLU A 189 29.45 -7.48 -2.08
N SER A 190 28.55 -8.44 -2.35
CA SER A 190 27.69 -8.42 -3.53
C SER A 190 26.72 -7.22 -3.52
N VAL A 191 26.20 -6.87 -2.34
CA VAL A 191 25.35 -5.69 -2.15
C VAL A 191 26.11 -4.39 -2.43
N VAL A 192 27.36 -4.27 -1.97
CA VAL A 192 28.20 -3.08 -2.24
C VAL A 192 28.48 -2.94 -3.73
N LYS A 193 28.93 -4.00 -4.41
CA LYS A 193 29.13 -4.02 -5.86
C LYS A 193 27.83 -3.71 -6.62
N GLY A 194 26.72 -4.26 -6.13
CA GLY A 194 25.39 -4.05 -6.71
C GLY A 194 24.93 -2.62 -6.62
N ARG A 195 25.21 -1.94 -5.51
CA ARG A 195 24.94 -0.50 -5.36
C ARG A 195 25.72 0.33 -6.35
N GLU A 196 27.01 0.03 -6.54
CA GLU A 196 27.85 0.75 -7.52
C GLU A 196 27.33 0.58 -8.95
N ALA A 197 26.94 -0.64 -9.33
CA ALA A 197 26.36 -0.92 -10.64
C ALA A 197 24.98 -0.27 -10.81
N PHE A 198 24.12 -0.31 -9.79
CA PHE A 198 22.80 0.33 -9.79
C PHE A 198 22.89 1.85 -9.98
N LEU A 199 23.87 2.50 -9.34
CA LEU A 199 24.09 3.95 -9.49
C LEU A 199 24.60 4.36 -10.87
N LYS A 200 25.09 3.41 -11.69
CA LYS A 200 25.50 3.66 -13.08
C LYS A 200 24.29 3.60 -14.02
N SER A 201 23.41 2.62 -13.84
CA SER A 201 22.40 2.29 -14.86
C SER A 201 20.94 2.50 -14.44
N CYS A 202 20.63 2.59 -13.14
CA CYS A 202 19.25 2.56 -12.64
C CYS A 202 18.82 3.85 -11.93
N LYS A 203 19.77 4.62 -11.37
CA LYS A 203 19.47 5.79 -10.52
C LYS A 203 18.60 6.85 -11.18
N GLU A 204 18.66 6.99 -12.49
CA GLU A 204 17.97 8.04 -13.25
C GLU A 204 16.45 7.96 -13.13
N CYS A 205 15.92 6.73 -13.05
CA CYS A 205 14.50 6.45 -12.88
C CYS A 205 14.17 6.06 -11.44
N HIS A 206 14.99 5.23 -10.80
CA HIS A 206 14.67 4.69 -9.48
C HIS A 206 15.12 5.57 -8.30
N GLY A 207 15.90 6.62 -8.53
CA GLY A 207 16.56 7.39 -7.48
C GLY A 207 17.72 6.61 -6.85
N LYS A 208 18.58 7.29 -6.07
CA LYS A 208 19.75 6.65 -5.42
C LYS A 208 19.36 5.63 -4.36
N GLU A 209 18.23 5.86 -3.70
CA GLU A 209 17.70 5.03 -2.61
C GLU A 209 16.64 4.02 -3.10
N GLY A 210 16.37 3.96 -4.41
CA GLY A 210 15.40 3.03 -4.99
C GLY A 210 13.93 3.38 -4.74
N ARG A 211 13.60 4.59 -4.25
CA ARG A 211 12.22 5.02 -3.94
C ARG A 211 11.38 5.37 -5.17
N GLY A 212 11.97 5.35 -6.36
CA GLY A 212 11.28 5.67 -7.61
C GLY A 212 11.07 7.17 -7.83
N ASN A 213 11.78 8.02 -7.08
CA ASN A 213 11.89 9.44 -7.37
C ASN A 213 12.78 9.64 -8.59
N ILE A 214 12.18 10.06 -9.70
CA ILE A 214 12.87 10.27 -10.97
C ILE A 214 13.85 11.42 -10.78
N VAL A 215 15.11 11.24 -11.19
CA VAL A 215 16.17 12.28 -11.14
C VAL A 215 16.64 12.71 -12.52
N SER A 216 16.16 12.05 -13.58
CA SER A 216 16.47 12.37 -14.98
C SER A 216 15.66 13.53 -15.56
N GLY A 217 14.61 13.99 -14.86
CA GLY A 217 13.62 14.92 -15.40
C GLY A 217 12.71 14.33 -16.49
N LYS A 218 12.83 13.04 -16.82
CA LYS A 218 12.01 12.41 -17.86
C LYS A 218 10.65 12.02 -17.31
N LYS A 219 9.59 12.48 -17.96
CA LYS A 219 8.23 11.96 -17.78
C LYS A 219 8.16 10.56 -18.40
N LEU A 220 7.95 9.56 -17.55
CA LEU A 220 7.93 8.15 -17.96
C LEU A 220 6.50 7.73 -18.31
N GLU A 221 6.32 7.18 -19.50
CA GLU A 221 5.05 6.70 -20.03
C GLU A 221 5.21 5.26 -20.52
N ASP A 222 4.15 4.46 -20.43
CA ASP A 222 4.13 3.17 -21.12
C ASP A 222 3.95 3.34 -22.63
N ASP A 223 4.08 2.25 -23.39
CA ASP A 223 4.00 2.31 -24.85
C ASP A 223 2.63 2.78 -25.37
N TRP A 224 1.62 2.89 -24.49
CA TRP A 224 0.29 3.44 -24.77
C TRP A 224 0.14 4.91 -24.33
N GLY A 225 1.22 5.57 -23.94
CA GLY A 225 1.23 6.97 -23.50
C GLY A 225 0.68 7.19 -22.08
N ASN A 226 0.40 6.13 -21.31
CA ASN A 226 -0.07 6.31 -19.94
C ASN A 226 1.11 6.60 -19.03
N ARG A 227 1.01 7.64 -18.21
CA ARG A 227 2.00 7.96 -17.18
C ARG A 227 2.25 6.75 -16.29
N ILE A 228 3.52 6.40 -16.05
CA ILE A 228 3.90 5.34 -15.11
C ILE A 228 5.09 5.69 -14.23
N TRP A 229 4.97 5.38 -12.95
CA TRP A 229 6.02 5.62 -11.95
C TRP A 229 6.83 4.35 -11.68
N PRO A 230 8.17 4.46 -11.57
CA PRO A 230 8.99 3.37 -11.07
C PRO A 230 8.51 2.94 -9.68
N ARG A 231 8.53 1.63 -9.45
CA ARG A 231 8.17 1.07 -8.13
C ARG A 231 9.15 1.61 -7.08
N ASP A 232 8.61 1.90 -5.89
CA ASP A 232 9.45 2.03 -4.71
C ASP A 232 9.99 0.64 -4.33
N LEU A 233 11.28 0.43 -4.56
CA LEU A 233 11.97 -0.82 -4.29
C LEU A 233 12.14 -1.07 -2.78
N THR A 234 11.94 -0.05 -1.94
CA THR A 234 11.96 -0.23 -0.49
C THR A 234 10.66 -0.82 0.07
N LYS A 235 9.58 -0.88 -0.73
CA LYS A 235 8.25 -1.37 -0.32
C LYS A 235 7.96 -2.78 -0.89
N PRO A 236 8.44 -3.87 -0.24
CA PRO A 236 8.29 -5.23 -0.77
C PRO A 236 6.83 -5.69 -0.94
N TRP A 237 5.90 -5.14 -0.16
CA TRP A 237 4.46 -5.44 -0.30
C TRP A 237 3.86 -4.93 -1.62
N THR A 238 4.56 -4.06 -2.34
CA THR A 238 4.11 -3.56 -3.66
C THR A 238 4.77 -4.31 -4.83
N TRP A 239 5.69 -5.24 -4.55
CA TRP A 239 6.44 -5.94 -5.57
C TRP A 239 5.57 -6.98 -6.28
N ARG A 240 5.64 -6.99 -7.61
CA ARG A 240 4.81 -7.83 -8.47
C ARG A 240 5.58 -9.04 -8.97
N SER A 241 4.93 -10.20 -8.99
CA SER A 241 5.54 -11.45 -9.47
C SER A 241 6.83 -11.82 -8.70
N THR A 242 6.87 -11.54 -7.40
CA THR A 242 7.98 -11.87 -6.47
C THR A 242 7.62 -12.79 -5.33
N GLN A 243 6.34 -13.13 -5.18
CA GLN A 243 5.88 -13.93 -4.06
C GLN A 243 6.44 -15.34 -4.17
N SER A 244 7.06 -15.82 -3.09
CA SER A 244 7.51 -17.19 -2.90
C SER A 244 6.78 -17.79 -1.70
N THR A 245 6.44 -19.07 -1.80
CA THR A 245 5.85 -19.85 -0.69
C THR A 245 6.91 -20.74 -0.01
N ALA A 246 8.18 -20.56 -0.33
CA ALA A 246 9.28 -21.40 0.12
C ALA A 246 9.79 -20.99 1.51
N ALA A 247 10.65 -21.82 2.13
CA ALA A 247 11.32 -21.47 3.39
C ALA A 247 12.23 -20.24 3.21
N ALA A 248 12.46 -19.43 4.26
CA ALA A 248 13.06 -18.09 4.16
C ALA A 248 14.35 -17.97 3.31
N GLU A 249 15.26 -18.95 3.36
CA GLU A 249 16.47 -18.93 2.51
C GLU A 249 16.17 -19.22 1.03
N GLN A 250 15.28 -20.15 0.77
CA GLN A 250 14.78 -20.43 -0.58
C GLN A 250 13.93 -19.26 -1.09
N GLU A 251 13.15 -18.63 -0.21
CA GLU A 251 12.37 -17.43 -0.50
C GLU A 251 13.26 -16.27 -0.95
N ARG A 252 14.40 -16.05 -0.25
CA ARG A 252 15.40 -15.06 -0.64
C ARG A 252 15.93 -15.33 -2.05
N ASP A 253 16.39 -16.55 -2.27
CA ASP A 253 17.00 -16.97 -3.53
C ASP A 253 16.03 -16.85 -4.71
N GLU A 254 14.78 -17.30 -4.54
CA GLU A 254 13.71 -17.17 -5.54
C GLU A 254 13.37 -15.70 -5.82
N THR A 255 13.31 -14.86 -4.78
CA THR A 255 13.06 -13.42 -4.95
C THR A 255 14.18 -12.76 -5.76
N ILE A 256 15.45 -13.06 -5.45
CA ILE A 256 16.60 -12.52 -6.17
C ILE A 256 16.60 -12.98 -7.63
N LYS A 257 16.32 -14.27 -7.89
CA LYS A 257 16.16 -14.81 -9.25
C LYS A 257 15.07 -14.10 -10.04
N ALA A 258 13.93 -13.82 -9.40
CA ALA A 258 12.87 -13.05 -10.03
C ALA A 258 13.35 -11.62 -10.34
N ILE A 259 14.08 -10.95 -9.43
CA ILE A 259 14.57 -9.58 -9.64
C ILE A 259 15.53 -9.57 -10.82
N TYR A 260 16.49 -10.48 -10.82
CA TYR A 260 17.44 -10.70 -11.90
C TYR A 260 16.73 -10.95 -13.22
N THR A 261 15.70 -11.80 -13.24
CA THR A 261 14.94 -12.14 -14.47
C THR A 261 14.31 -10.88 -15.08
N ARG A 262 13.62 -10.06 -14.28
CA ARG A 262 13.00 -8.80 -14.75
C ARG A 262 14.03 -7.75 -15.12
N LEU A 263 15.12 -7.61 -14.35
CA LEU A 263 16.21 -6.71 -14.71
C LEU A 263 16.81 -7.11 -16.06
N SER A 264 17.03 -8.40 -16.27
CA SER A 264 17.65 -8.91 -17.50
C SER A 264 16.73 -8.67 -18.69
N ILE A 265 15.51 -9.19 -18.65
CA ILE A 265 14.54 -9.11 -19.76
C ILE A 265 14.02 -7.68 -19.97
N GLY A 266 14.04 -6.84 -18.92
CA GLY A 266 13.29 -5.59 -18.89
C GLY A 266 11.81 -5.83 -18.55
N ILE A 267 11.02 -4.76 -18.59
CA ILE A 267 9.57 -4.83 -18.45
C ILE A 267 8.96 -4.34 -19.77
N PRO A 268 8.63 -5.25 -20.71
CA PRO A 268 8.11 -4.88 -22.03
C PRO A 268 6.85 -4.01 -21.93
N GLY A 269 6.72 -3.02 -22.79
CA GLY A 269 5.62 -2.05 -22.70
C GLY A 269 5.86 -0.97 -21.65
N THR A 270 7.09 -0.75 -21.19
CA THR A 270 7.46 0.30 -20.23
C THR A 270 8.86 0.84 -20.53
N PRO A 271 9.23 2.02 -19.99
CA PRO A 271 10.58 2.57 -20.11
C PRO A 271 11.67 1.80 -19.38
N MET A 272 11.40 0.68 -18.71
CA MET A 272 12.42 -0.15 -18.07
C MET A 272 12.98 -1.15 -19.11
N PRO A 273 14.16 -0.87 -19.71
CA PRO A 273 14.67 -1.63 -20.83
C PRO A 273 15.22 -2.99 -20.40
N ALA A 274 15.46 -3.86 -21.38
CA ALA A 274 16.29 -5.04 -21.17
C ALA A 274 17.73 -4.64 -20.84
N HIS A 275 18.31 -5.24 -19.80
CA HIS A 275 19.71 -5.04 -19.44
C HIS A 275 20.63 -6.18 -19.89
N ARG A 276 20.08 -7.20 -20.55
CA ARG A 276 20.83 -8.12 -21.43
C ARG A 276 20.67 -7.72 -22.89
N ALA A 277 21.54 -8.22 -23.75
CA ALA A 277 21.37 -8.10 -25.19
C ALA A 277 20.07 -8.78 -25.65
N VAL A 278 19.32 -8.05 -26.47
CA VAL A 278 18.08 -8.54 -27.10
C VAL A 278 18.38 -9.35 -28.37
N GLU A 279 19.40 -8.92 -29.12
CA GLU A 279 19.86 -9.59 -30.34
C GLU A 279 21.11 -10.43 -30.07
N GLU A 280 21.21 -11.56 -30.76
CA GLU A 280 22.35 -12.46 -30.66
C GLU A 280 23.63 -11.78 -31.21
N GLY A 281 24.74 -11.90 -30.48
CA GLY A 281 26.03 -11.30 -30.83
C GLY A 281 26.27 -9.89 -30.29
N ASN A 282 25.23 -9.21 -29.78
CA ASN A 282 25.38 -7.92 -29.11
C ASN A 282 25.88 -8.09 -27.66
N LYS A 283 26.58 -7.08 -27.15
CA LYS A 283 27.01 -7.04 -25.74
C LYS A 283 25.85 -6.65 -24.84
N ASP A 284 25.81 -7.23 -23.65
CA ASP A 284 24.85 -6.83 -22.62
C ASP A 284 25.07 -5.35 -22.23
N PRO A 285 24.00 -4.53 -22.16
CA PRO A 285 24.07 -3.18 -21.61
C PRO A 285 24.57 -3.16 -20.16
N VAL A 286 24.23 -4.19 -19.37
CA VAL A 286 24.76 -4.41 -18.02
C VAL A 286 25.31 -5.83 -17.94
N SER A 287 26.56 -5.96 -17.51
CA SER A 287 27.25 -7.26 -17.48
C SER A 287 26.45 -8.30 -16.66
N LEU A 288 26.61 -9.58 -17.00
CA LEU A 288 25.95 -10.68 -16.26
C LEU A 288 26.24 -10.62 -14.75
N GLU A 289 27.49 -10.33 -14.38
CA GLU A 289 27.92 -10.19 -12.98
C GLU A 289 27.22 -9.01 -12.30
N ASP A 290 27.23 -7.84 -12.94
CA ASP A 290 26.56 -6.63 -12.43
C ASP A 290 25.04 -6.84 -12.29
N ARG A 291 24.39 -7.55 -13.21
CA ARG A 291 22.95 -7.87 -13.09
C ARG A 291 22.63 -8.68 -11.84
N TRP A 292 23.47 -9.64 -11.47
CA TRP A 292 23.31 -10.41 -10.23
C TRP A 292 23.63 -9.59 -8.98
N HIS A 293 24.67 -8.76 -9.02
CA HIS A 293 24.98 -7.84 -7.94
C HIS A 293 23.84 -6.82 -7.72
N ILE A 294 23.30 -6.23 -8.79
CA ILE A 294 22.14 -5.34 -8.72
C ILE A 294 20.93 -6.06 -8.13
N ALA A 295 20.65 -7.31 -8.53
CA ALA A 295 19.53 -8.07 -7.97
C ALA A 295 19.68 -8.29 -6.45
N ASN A 296 20.90 -8.58 -5.97
CA ASN A 296 21.20 -8.67 -4.54
C ASN A 296 21.03 -7.32 -3.83
N PHE A 297 21.51 -6.23 -4.43
CA PHE A 297 21.33 -4.88 -3.88
C PHE A 297 19.86 -4.48 -3.81
N VAL A 298 19.08 -4.67 -4.87
CA VAL A 298 17.63 -4.37 -4.89
C VAL A 298 16.89 -5.20 -3.84
N TYR A 299 17.25 -6.48 -3.66
CA TYR A 299 16.70 -7.31 -2.59
C TYR A 299 17.00 -6.72 -1.19
N SER A 300 18.19 -6.14 -0.99
CA SER A 300 18.62 -5.54 0.27
C SER A 300 17.91 -4.22 0.61
N LEU A 301 17.32 -3.53 -0.38
CA LEU A 301 16.60 -2.27 -0.16
C LEU A 301 15.26 -2.43 0.58
N ARG A 302 14.73 -3.66 0.64
CA ARG A 302 13.39 -3.94 1.17
C ARG A 302 13.30 -3.57 2.65
N GLU A 303 12.33 -2.75 3.01
CA GLU A 303 11.94 -2.53 4.39
C GLU A 303 11.12 -3.73 4.88
N THR A 304 11.75 -4.56 5.71
CA THR A 304 11.12 -5.78 6.26
C THR A 304 10.77 -5.65 7.73
N THR A 305 11.25 -4.63 8.43
CA THR A 305 11.06 -4.48 9.87
C THR A 305 9.77 -3.72 10.20
N VAL A 306 9.39 -2.76 9.34
CA VAL A 306 8.20 -1.93 9.52
C VAL A 306 7.28 -2.04 8.30
N GLN A 307 6.70 -3.22 8.08
CA GLN A 307 5.70 -3.39 7.03
C GLN A 307 4.32 -2.92 7.50
N PRO A 308 3.47 -2.42 6.58
CA PRO A 308 2.07 -2.13 6.88
C PRO A 308 1.38 -3.31 7.56
N LYS A 309 0.66 -3.05 8.65
CA LYS A 309 -0.12 -4.08 9.37
C LYS A 309 -1.50 -3.56 9.74
N ASP A 310 -2.50 -4.40 9.51
CA ASP A 310 -3.86 -4.13 9.99
C ASP A 310 -3.92 -4.26 11.52
N GLY A 311 -4.70 -3.38 12.15
CA GLY A 311 -4.88 -3.38 13.61
C GLY A 311 -3.64 -2.97 14.42
N ALA A 312 -2.64 -2.35 13.79
CA ALA A 312 -1.47 -1.85 14.50
C ALA A 312 -1.83 -0.75 15.53
N VAL A 313 -1.00 -0.63 16.57
CA VAL A 313 -1.14 0.39 17.62
C VAL A 313 0.06 1.32 17.52
N VAL A 314 -0.19 2.62 17.42
CA VAL A 314 0.85 3.66 17.52
C VAL A 314 1.17 3.81 19.00
N THR A 315 2.41 3.53 19.39
CA THR A 315 2.85 3.62 20.79
C THR A 315 3.74 4.84 20.98
N GLY A 316 3.35 5.74 21.89
CA GLY A 316 4.18 6.86 22.29
C GLY A 316 5.34 6.40 23.17
N THR A 317 6.54 6.93 22.94
CA THR A 317 7.71 6.70 23.79
C THR A 317 8.00 7.94 24.61
N LYS A 318 8.02 7.80 25.95
CA LYS A 318 8.31 8.91 26.84
C LYS A 318 9.79 9.31 26.75
N VAL A 319 10.08 10.60 26.69
CA VAL A 319 11.43 11.15 26.65
C VAL A 319 11.56 12.35 27.59
N GLU A 320 12.78 12.56 28.09
CA GLU A 320 13.10 13.74 28.91
C GLU A 320 13.40 14.97 28.05
N GLY A 321 13.01 16.15 28.55
CA GLY A 321 13.28 17.45 27.91
C GLY A 321 12.36 17.78 26.73
N ASP A 322 12.72 18.81 25.97
CA ASP A 322 11.90 19.37 24.88
C ASP A 322 11.77 18.40 23.70
N LEU A 323 10.57 18.22 23.13
CA LEU A 323 10.40 17.30 22.01
C LEU A 323 11.07 17.78 20.72
N PRO A 324 11.50 16.86 19.82
CA PRO A 324 12.07 17.21 18.54
C PRO A 324 11.16 18.09 17.68
N SER A 325 11.76 19.08 17.00
CA SER A 325 11.10 19.90 15.96
C SER A 325 11.54 19.55 14.54
N SER A 326 12.50 18.63 14.40
CA SER A 326 13.05 18.13 13.14
C SER A 326 12.97 16.62 13.08
N ALA A 327 12.79 16.08 11.87
CA ALA A 327 12.79 14.65 11.61
C ALA A 327 14.19 14.01 11.74
N GLU A 328 15.27 14.79 11.64
CA GLU A 328 16.65 14.30 11.73
C GLU A 328 17.15 14.14 13.18
N ASP A 329 16.32 14.47 14.18
CA ASP A 329 16.67 14.33 15.60
C ASP A 329 16.83 12.84 15.98
N ALA A 330 17.98 12.50 16.56
CA ALA A 330 18.32 11.12 16.91
C ALA A 330 17.38 10.49 17.94
N ARG A 331 16.60 11.27 18.69
CA ARG A 331 15.60 10.75 19.65
C ARG A 331 14.48 9.97 18.98
N TRP A 332 14.20 10.20 17.69
CA TRP A 332 13.25 9.35 16.95
C TRP A 332 13.69 7.88 16.89
N ASN A 333 14.97 7.58 17.10
CA ASN A 333 15.47 6.20 17.12
C ASN A 333 15.02 5.40 18.36
N SER A 334 14.57 6.06 19.44
CA SER A 334 14.00 5.35 20.59
C SER A 334 12.52 5.01 20.39
N ALA A 335 11.84 5.71 19.48
CA ALA A 335 10.42 5.48 19.20
C ALA A 335 10.22 4.29 18.24
N SER A 336 9.24 3.46 18.57
CA SER A 336 8.79 2.39 17.68
C SER A 336 8.12 2.97 16.44
N ALA A 337 8.56 2.55 15.26
CA ALA A 337 7.93 2.89 14.01
C ALA A 337 6.78 1.92 13.71
N VAL A 338 5.67 2.47 13.22
CA VAL A 338 4.50 1.69 12.80
C VAL A 338 4.07 2.18 11.42
N THR A 339 4.00 1.29 10.45
CA THR A 339 3.50 1.60 9.12
C THR A 339 2.04 1.19 9.00
N LEU A 340 1.22 2.10 8.49
CA LEU A 340 -0.22 1.97 8.34
C LEU A 340 -0.60 2.10 6.87
N HIS A 341 -1.59 1.33 6.43
CA HIS A 341 -2.12 1.46 5.07
C HIS A 341 -2.90 2.76 4.90
N LEU A 342 -2.68 3.42 3.77
CA LEU A 342 -3.50 4.51 3.28
C LEU A 342 -4.35 3.98 2.13
N VAL A 343 -5.65 4.27 2.17
CA VAL A 343 -6.61 3.92 1.13
C VAL A 343 -7.13 5.18 0.46
N PRO A 344 -7.45 5.15 -0.84
CA PRO A 344 -7.99 6.31 -1.52
C PRO A 344 -9.39 6.68 -1.00
N ASN A 345 -9.68 7.96 -0.87
CA ASN A 345 -11.03 8.44 -0.60
C ASN A 345 -11.91 8.37 -1.86
N ILE A 346 -12.61 7.25 -2.02
CA ILE A 346 -13.56 7.03 -3.13
C ILE A 346 -15.03 7.28 -2.74
N ILE A 347 -15.30 7.68 -1.50
CA ILE A 347 -16.68 7.73 -0.97
C ILE A 347 -17.34 9.08 -1.24
N LYS A 348 -16.60 10.19 -1.13
CA LYS A 348 -17.14 11.55 -1.33
C LYS A 348 -16.52 12.21 -2.55
N GLU A 349 -17.36 12.89 -3.30
CA GLU A 349 -16.94 13.71 -4.43
C GLU A 349 -16.25 14.99 -3.94
N ASP A 350 -15.12 15.39 -4.54
CA ASP A 350 -14.38 14.72 -5.61
C ASP A 350 -13.60 13.48 -5.13
N ARG A 351 -13.64 12.38 -5.91
CA ARG A 351 -13.05 11.07 -5.57
C ARG A 351 -11.61 10.93 -6.07
N LEU A 352 -10.78 10.24 -5.30
CA LEU A 352 -9.44 9.81 -5.73
C LEU A 352 -9.47 8.32 -6.08
N PHE A 353 -9.21 7.95 -7.34
CA PHE A 353 -9.20 6.53 -7.75
C PHE A 353 -7.79 5.94 -7.86
N THR A 354 -6.79 6.78 -8.17
CA THR A 354 -5.44 6.35 -8.55
C THR A 354 -4.39 6.96 -7.62
N PRO A 355 -4.36 6.60 -6.32
CA PRO A 355 -3.36 7.12 -5.40
C PRO A 355 -1.96 6.59 -5.74
N LEU A 356 -0.92 7.41 -5.51
CA LEU A 356 0.48 7.00 -5.66
C LEU A 356 1.14 6.64 -4.32
N ASN A 357 0.65 7.23 -3.23
CA ASN A 357 1.06 6.97 -1.86
C ASN A 357 0.08 5.99 -1.20
N ASP A 358 0.59 4.92 -0.60
CA ASP A 358 -0.21 3.77 -0.12
C ASP A 358 0.00 3.44 1.36
N ALA A 359 0.91 4.15 2.03
CA ALA A 359 1.27 3.89 3.41
C ALA A 359 1.90 5.12 4.07
N VAL A 360 1.69 5.25 5.38
CA VAL A 360 2.36 6.22 6.24
C VAL A 360 3.06 5.48 7.38
N THR A 361 4.32 5.85 7.65
CA THR A 361 5.05 5.38 8.83
C THR A 361 5.00 6.44 9.91
N VAL A 362 4.64 6.03 11.12
CA VAL A 362 4.41 6.91 12.26
C VAL A 362 5.32 6.52 13.41
N ARG A 363 5.96 7.52 14.02
CA ARG A 363 6.60 7.42 15.34
C ARG A 363 5.97 8.46 16.27
N ALA A 364 5.85 8.14 17.55
CA ALA A 364 5.33 9.05 18.56
C ALA A 364 6.30 9.18 19.74
N LEU A 365 6.61 10.41 20.12
CA LEU A 365 7.37 10.77 21.31
C LEU A 365 6.51 11.68 22.18
N TYR A 366 6.63 11.57 23.50
CA TYR A 366 5.94 12.47 24.42
C TYR A 366 6.78 12.75 25.65
N ASN A 367 6.48 13.85 26.34
CA ASN A 367 7.03 14.18 27.66
C ASN A 367 5.85 14.60 28.57
N ASP A 368 6.10 15.21 29.72
CA ASP A 368 5.01 15.60 30.64
C ASP A 368 4.16 16.80 30.17
N GLN A 369 4.51 17.43 29.04
CA GLN A 369 3.90 18.67 28.55
C GLN A 369 3.29 18.54 27.16
N GLU A 370 3.98 17.86 26.24
CA GLU A 370 3.65 17.78 24.82
C GLU A 370 3.75 16.33 24.30
N ILE A 371 3.14 16.11 23.14
CA ILE A 371 3.31 14.93 22.29
C ILE A 371 3.74 15.38 20.90
N ALA A 372 4.59 14.58 20.26
CA ALA A 372 5.09 14.79 18.90
C ALA A 372 4.95 13.51 18.08
N PHE A 373 4.48 13.67 16.84
CA PHE A 373 4.41 12.63 15.83
C PHE A 373 5.37 12.93 14.70
N LEU A 374 6.14 11.94 14.27
CA LEU A 374 6.88 11.96 13.02
C LEU A 374 6.11 11.09 12.01
N LEU A 375 5.64 11.71 10.95
CA LEU A 375 4.99 11.07 9.80
C LEU A 375 5.99 10.96 8.65
N GLU A 376 6.11 9.77 8.07
CA GLU A 376 6.92 9.55 6.88
C GLU A 376 6.08 8.91 5.78
N VAL A 377 6.07 9.54 4.60
CA VAL A 377 5.42 9.01 3.40
C VAL A 377 6.45 9.03 2.26
N ASP A 378 6.58 7.90 1.58
CA ASP A 378 7.42 7.77 0.39
C ASP A 378 6.72 8.39 -0.81
N ASP A 379 6.86 9.70 -0.91
CA ASP A 379 6.39 10.52 -2.01
C ASP A 379 7.52 10.80 -2.99
N ARG A 380 7.28 10.46 -4.27
CA ARG A 380 8.30 10.54 -5.33
C ARG A 380 8.66 11.98 -5.67
N THR A 381 7.85 12.96 -5.28
CA THR A 381 7.99 14.37 -5.61
C THR A 381 7.96 15.24 -4.36
N GLU A 382 8.64 16.38 -4.41
CA GLU A 382 8.37 17.48 -3.48
C GLU A 382 7.30 18.35 -4.12
N SER A 383 6.03 17.94 -4.02
CA SER A 383 4.93 18.63 -4.68
C SER A 383 4.68 19.96 -3.99
N ARG A 384 5.23 21.02 -4.56
CA ARG A 384 4.93 22.41 -4.21
C ARG A 384 4.85 23.21 -5.50
N PRO A 385 3.73 23.92 -5.76
CA PRO A 385 3.61 24.80 -6.92
C PRO A 385 4.78 25.77 -7.01
N GLY A 386 5.35 25.93 -8.22
CA GLY A 386 6.50 26.78 -8.49
C GLY A 386 7.87 26.10 -8.36
N ILE A 387 7.93 24.79 -8.12
CA ILE A 387 9.16 24.02 -8.32
C ILE A 387 9.14 23.41 -9.72
N ASP A 388 9.79 24.09 -10.68
CA ASP A 388 9.81 23.70 -12.10
C ASP A 388 10.11 22.21 -12.30
N TYR A 389 11.11 21.67 -11.59
CA TYR A 389 11.50 20.27 -11.70
C TYR A 389 10.35 19.28 -11.43
N PHE A 390 9.51 19.52 -10.42
CA PHE A 390 8.41 18.62 -10.08
C PHE A 390 7.14 18.95 -10.86
N THR A 391 6.94 20.21 -11.23
CA THR A 391 5.87 20.62 -12.15
C THR A 391 6.04 19.99 -13.53
N ASP A 392 7.25 19.90 -14.05
CA ASP A 392 7.54 19.25 -15.35
C ASP A 392 7.38 17.72 -15.32
N LEU A 393 7.52 17.11 -14.14
CA LEU A 393 7.36 15.66 -13.95
C LEU A 393 5.89 15.22 -13.76
N GLN A 394 5.01 16.17 -13.45
CA GLN A 394 3.60 15.93 -13.22
C GLN A 394 2.88 15.49 -14.50
N ASP A 395 1.81 14.73 -14.32
CA ASP A 395 0.84 14.47 -15.38
C ASP A 395 0.07 15.76 -15.71
N GLU A 396 0.13 16.21 -16.96
CA GLU A 396 -0.50 17.46 -17.43
C GLU A 396 -2.03 17.45 -17.33
N SER A 397 -2.64 16.26 -17.21
CA SER A 397 -4.07 16.14 -16.94
C SER A 397 -4.43 16.48 -15.49
N LYS A 398 -3.43 16.69 -14.62
CA LYS A 398 -3.58 16.99 -13.19
C LYS A 398 -3.09 18.40 -12.88
N GLU A 399 -3.76 19.05 -11.94
CA GLU A 399 -3.32 20.34 -11.39
C GLU A 399 -2.30 20.09 -10.27
N MET A 400 -1.20 20.86 -10.24
CA MET A 400 -0.24 20.81 -9.14
C MET A 400 -0.84 21.42 -7.87
N HIS A 401 -0.82 20.64 -6.80
CA HIS A 401 -1.10 21.14 -5.46
C HIS A 401 0.11 20.95 -4.53
N SER A 402 0.01 21.53 -3.35
CA SER A 402 1.02 21.34 -2.31
C SER A 402 0.75 20.05 -1.56
N ASP A 403 1.79 19.26 -1.31
CA ASP A 403 1.69 18.08 -0.46
C ASP A 403 1.16 18.46 0.93
N ALA A 404 0.33 17.58 1.48
CA ALA A 404 -0.27 17.81 2.78
C ALA A 404 -0.42 16.52 3.58
N PHE A 405 -0.52 16.72 4.89
CA PHE A 405 -0.57 15.65 5.89
C PHE A 405 -1.60 16.04 6.94
N ALA A 406 -2.33 15.04 7.43
CA ALA A 406 -3.23 15.23 8.54
C ALA A 406 -3.15 14.10 9.56
N ILE A 407 -3.32 14.46 10.84
CA ILE A 407 -3.62 13.54 11.93
C ILE A 407 -4.99 13.93 12.48
N GLN A 408 -5.91 12.97 12.60
CA GLN A 408 -7.24 13.21 13.14
C GLN A 408 -7.43 12.46 14.45
N PHE A 409 -8.04 13.14 15.41
CA PHE A 409 -8.47 12.63 16.70
C PHE A 409 -9.96 12.93 16.91
N PRO A 410 -10.71 12.10 17.66
CA PRO A 410 -12.00 12.50 18.21
C PRO A 410 -11.82 13.65 19.22
N LEU A 411 -12.88 14.40 19.50
CA LEU A 411 -12.95 15.16 20.75
C LEU A 411 -12.98 14.21 21.96
N GLU A 412 -12.62 14.69 23.14
CA GLU A 412 -12.50 13.85 24.35
C GLU A 412 -13.79 13.11 24.71
N ASP A 413 -14.95 13.77 24.53
CA ASP A 413 -16.27 13.20 24.79
C ASP A 413 -16.91 12.50 23.57
N ALA A 414 -16.23 12.52 22.43
CA ALA A 414 -16.73 11.98 21.17
C ALA A 414 -16.33 10.51 20.92
N TYR A 415 -15.68 9.87 21.89
CA TYR A 415 -15.35 8.44 21.82
C TYR A 415 -15.43 7.77 23.20
N MET A 416 -15.62 6.45 23.19
CA MET A 416 -15.53 5.61 24.37
C MET A 416 -14.72 4.37 24.04
N SER A 417 -13.77 4.00 24.91
CA SER A 417 -12.97 2.77 24.76
C SER A 417 -13.49 1.62 25.63
N SER A 418 -14.35 1.90 26.62
CA SER A 418 -14.90 0.94 27.58
C SER A 418 -16.23 1.45 28.17
N PRO A 419 -17.22 0.59 28.48
CA PRO A 419 -17.24 -0.87 28.31
C PRO A 419 -17.52 -1.32 26.88
N MET A 420 -18.01 -0.42 26.02
CA MET A 420 -18.25 -0.66 24.60
C MET A 420 -17.50 0.41 23.81
N VAL A 421 -16.84 -0.02 22.73
CA VAL A 421 -16.06 0.89 21.89
C VAL A 421 -17.00 1.68 21.00
N GLU A 422 -17.06 2.99 21.21
CA GLU A 422 -17.75 3.96 20.36
C GLU A 422 -16.70 4.92 19.79
N LYS A 423 -16.72 5.10 18.46
CA LYS A 423 -15.80 6.00 17.75
C LYS A 423 -16.60 6.83 16.77
N PRO A 424 -16.19 8.09 16.49
CA PRO A 424 -16.81 8.86 15.42
C PRO A 424 -16.67 8.14 14.09
N LEU A 425 -17.43 8.57 13.08
CA LEU A 425 -17.06 8.24 11.71
C LEU A 425 -15.62 8.71 11.45
N TYR A 426 -14.78 7.81 10.95
CA TYR A 426 -13.36 8.12 10.69
C TYR A 426 -13.14 9.22 9.64
N ARG A 427 -14.19 9.62 8.92
CA ARG A 427 -14.18 10.70 7.93
C ARG A 427 -14.73 11.98 8.55
N HIS A 428 -13.92 12.64 9.36
CA HIS A 428 -14.23 13.94 10.00
C HIS A 428 -15.39 13.90 11.01
N GLY A 429 -15.68 12.74 11.61
CA GLY A 429 -16.71 12.60 12.64
C GLY A 429 -18.14 12.62 12.11
N ASP A 430 -19.08 12.92 13.00
CA ASP A 430 -20.50 13.10 12.72
C ASP A 430 -21.07 14.25 13.59
N LYS A 431 -22.39 14.48 13.52
CA LYS A 431 -23.04 15.60 14.25
C LYS A 431 -22.98 15.47 15.77
N SER A 432 -22.84 14.25 16.28
CA SER A 432 -22.73 13.94 17.71
C SER A 432 -21.28 13.73 18.15
N HIS A 433 -20.44 13.24 17.24
CA HIS A 433 -19.05 12.88 17.54
C HIS A 433 -18.11 13.71 16.65
N HIS A 434 -17.70 14.87 17.15
CA HIS A 434 -16.81 15.76 16.43
C HIS A 434 -15.36 15.26 16.47
N THR A 435 -14.53 15.81 15.59
CA THR A 435 -13.10 15.48 15.47
C THR A 435 -12.26 16.75 15.37
N THR A 436 -11.01 16.64 15.83
CA THR A 436 -9.97 17.64 15.64
C THR A 436 -8.91 17.08 14.71
N ILE A 437 -8.53 17.86 13.70
CA ILE A 437 -7.59 17.48 12.66
C ILE A 437 -6.39 18.42 12.72
N TRP A 438 -5.21 17.85 12.91
CA TRP A 438 -3.93 18.54 12.80
C TRP A 438 -3.53 18.47 11.34
N TYR A 439 -3.54 19.60 10.64
CA TYR A 439 -3.25 19.66 9.22
C TYR A 439 -1.97 20.44 8.97
N TRP A 440 -1.08 19.88 8.17
CA TRP A 440 0.12 20.55 7.67
C TRP A 440 0.14 20.54 6.15
N ASN A 441 0.51 21.68 5.56
CA ASN A 441 0.65 21.84 4.12
C ASN A 441 2.05 22.37 3.80
N ALA A 442 2.69 21.82 2.77
CA ALA A 442 4.05 22.14 2.37
C ALA A 442 4.23 23.56 1.81
N GLY A 443 3.14 24.26 1.50
CA GLY A 443 3.17 25.59 0.89
C GLY A 443 3.55 25.56 -0.58
N SER A 444 3.89 26.72 -1.14
CA SER A 444 4.23 26.88 -2.55
C SER A 444 5.41 27.85 -2.72
N VAL A 445 6.25 27.58 -3.72
CA VAL A 445 7.30 28.50 -4.14
C VAL A 445 6.69 29.65 -4.93
N GLU A 446 5.78 29.35 -5.86
CA GLU A 446 5.03 30.36 -6.63
C GLU A 446 3.53 29.99 -6.75
N PRO A 447 2.60 30.87 -6.35
CA PRO A 447 2.86 32.10 -5.58
C PRO A 447 3.48 31.76 -4.23
N LYS A 448 4.39 32.58 -3.72
CA LYS A 448 5.08 32.29 -2.46
C LYS A 448 4.10 32.12 -1.29
N ARG A 449 4.03 30.91 -0.73
CA ARG A 449 3.31 30.56 0.50
C ARG A 449 4.21 29.68 1.35
N GLU A 450 4.53 30.14 2.54
CA GLU A 450 5.28 29.33 3.51
C GLU A 450 4.47 28.10 3.91
N ALA A 451 5.14 27.04 4.38
CA ALA A 451 4.45 25.88 4.95
C ALA A 451 3.61 26.30 6.16
N GLN A 452 2.42 25.70 6.30
CA GLN A 452 1.46 26.08 7.34
C GLN A 452 0.96 24.86 8.10
N ALA A 453 0.83 25.04 9.41
CA ALA A 453 0.16 24.11 10.31
C ALA A 453 -1.12 24.76 10.82
N MET A 454 -2.22 24.03 10.83
CA MET A 454 -3.53 24.52 11.27
C MET A 454 -4.34 23.42 11.93
N LEU A 455 -5.23 23.83 12.82
CA LEU A 455 -6.21 22.95 13.45
C LEU A 455 -7.55 23.13 12.74
N LEU A 456 -8.15 21.99 12.38
CA LEU A 456 -9.46 21.94 11.74
C LEU A 456 -10.44 21.15 12.61
N GLU A 457 -11.69 21.57 12.60
CA GLU A 457 -12.79 20.85 13.24
C GLU A 457 -13.63 20.13 12.20
N GLY A 458 -13.84 18.82 12.42
CA GLY A 458 -14.75 17.98 11.66
C GLY A 458 -16.01 17.67 12.45
N SER A 459 -17.18 17.83 11.81
CA SER A 459 -18.49 17.53 12.39
C SER A 459 -19.35 16.67 11.46
N GLY A 460 -18.71 15.85 10.63
CA GLY A 460 -19.36 15.09 9.57
C GLY A 460 -18.59 15.08 8.24
N PRO A 461 -18.70 14.00 7.45
CA PRO A 461 -18.07 13.92 6.14
C PRO A 461 -18.58 14.98 5.16
N ASP A 462 -19.83 15.44 5.31
CA ASP A 462 -20.47 16.42 4.42
C ASP A 462 -20.41 17.86 4.96
N ALA A 463 -20.00 18.04 6.21
CA ALA A 463 -19.79 19.35 6.80
C ALA A 463 -18.50 19.98 6.25
N LYS A 464 -18.51 21.31 6.10
CA LYS A 464 -17.30 22.07 5.81
C LYS A 464 -16.41 22.09 7.06
N LEU A 465 -15.14 21.74 6.88
CA LEU A 465 -14.15 21.86 7.96
C LEU A 465 -14.01 23.32 8.40
N LYS A 466 -13.98 23.54 9.72
CA LYS A 466 -13.79 24.88 10.31
C LYS A 466 -12.35 25.04 10.76
N PHE A 467 -11.75 26.18 10.43
CA PHE A 467 -10.38 26.50 10.83
C PHE A 467 -10.37 27.17 12.20
N ARG A 468 -9.45 26.75 13.07
CA ARG A 468 -9.17 27.44 14.33
C ARG A 468 -8.04 28.47 14.12
N GLU A 469 -8.39 29.64 13.60
CA GLU A 469 -7.41 30.67 13.21
C GLU A 469 -6.56 31.19 14.40
N ASP A 470 -7.14 31.23 15.59
CA ASP A 470 -6.48 31.76 16.80
C ASP A 470 -5.66 30.72 17.58
N ASP A 471 -5.82 29.43 17.28
CA ASP A 471 -5.12 28.35 18.00
C ASP A 471 -3.78 28.03 17.33
N LYS A 472 -2.69 28.45 17.99
CA LYS A 472 -1.30 28.22 17.55
C LYS A 472 -0.60 27.10 18.32
N SER A 473 -1.34 26.26 19.04
CA SER A 473 -0.79 25.15 19.82
C SER A 473 -0.16 24.06 18.96
N LEU A 474 -0.65 23.87 17.73
CA LEU A 474 -0.03 22.97 16.76
C LEU A 474 1.25 23.60 16.19
N LYS A 475 2.39 22.94 16.40
CA LYS A 475 3.64 23.24 15.69
C LYS A 475 3.94 22.09 14.74
N ALA A 476 4.26 22.41 13.50
CA ALA A 476 4.70 21.39 12.56
C ALA A 476 5.82 21.89 11.65
N ASN A 477 6.65 20.95 11.21
CA ASN A 477 7.75 21.18 10.29
C ASN A 477 7.90 19.96 9.38
N GLY A 478 8.12 20.19 8.09
CA GLY A 478 8.24 19.14 7.10
C GLY A 478 9.45 19.32 6.21
N SER A 479 10.08 18.21 5.82
CA SER A 479 11.18 18.19 4.87
C SER A 479 11.03 17.03 3.91
N TRP A 480 11.29 17.28 2.63
CA TRP A 480 11.38 16.23 1.61
C TRP A 480 12.84 15.91 1.30
N LYS A 481 13.18 14.62 1.20
CA LYS A 481 14.53 14.17 0.88
C LYS A 481 14.50 12.82 0.17
N ASN A 482 15.03 12.76 -1.04
CA ASN A 482 15.24 11.53 -1.81
C ASN A 482 13.97 10.67 -1.98
N GLY A 483 12.82 11.27 -2.30
CA GLY A 483 11.58 10.53 -2.52
C GLY A 483 10.84 10.16 -1.24
N LYS A 484 11.00 10.96 -0.17
CA LYS A 484 10.32 10.78 1.11
C LYS A 484 10.06 12.13 1.76
N TRP A 485 8.82 12.34 2.18
CA TRP A 485 8.45 13.38 3.12
C TRP A 485 8.62 12.90 4.56
N GLN A 486 9.11 13.78 5.42
CA GLN A 486 9.15 13.61 6.86
C GLN A 486 8.54 14.85 7.50
N VAL A 487 7.41 14.67 8.21
CA VAL A 487 6.66 15.76 8.84
C VAL A 487 6.55 15.52 10.33
N VAL A 488 7.07 16.43 11.13
CA VAL A 488 6.92 16.44 12.58
C VAL A 488 5.75 17.34 12.94
N MET A 489 4.78 16.83 13.71
CA MET A 489 3.68 17.61 14.29
C MET A 489 3.68 17.44 15.81
N ARG A 490 3.60 18.53 16.56
CA ARG A 490 3.57 18.50 18.03
C ARG A 490 2.54 19.45 18.62
N ARG A 491 2.02 19.07 19.78
CA ARG A 491 1.00 19.82 20.53
C ARG A 491 1.08 19.49 22.02
N PRO A 492 0.56 20.35 22.92
CA PRO A 492 0.37 20.00 24.33
C PRO A 492 -0.41 18.70 24.54
N LEU A 493 -0.12 17.99 25.64
CA LEU A 493 -0.83 16.77 26.03
C LEU A 493 -2.29 17.05 26.43
N SER A 494 -2.56 18.20 27.02
CA SER A 494 -3.92 18.57 27.39
C SER A 494 -4.66 19.19 26.20
N GLY A 495 -5.88 18.72 25.98
CA GLY A 495 -6.78 19.21 24.95
C GLY A 495 -7.40 20.58 25.24
N GLY A 496 -7.27 21.06 26.48
CA GLY A 496 -7.68 22.40 26.90
C GLY A 496 -9.19 22.66 26.80
N GLU A 497 -9.58 23.94 26.82
CA GLU A 497 -10.99 24.37 26.87
C GLU A 497 -11.79 24.07 25.58
N GLN A 498 -11.11 23.69 24.50
CA GLN A 498 -11.71 23.36 23.19
C GLN A 498 -12.27 21.93 23.15
N GLY A 499 -12.05 21.12 24.21
CA GLY A 499 -12.54 19.74 24.28
C GLY A 499 -11.76 18.76 23.39
N ASP A 500 -10.57 19.13 22.95
CA ASP A 500 -9.71 18.18 22.24
C ASP A 500 -9.30 17.04 23.16
N ILE A 501 -8.81 15.96 22.56
CA ILE A 501 -8.39 14.78 23.31
C ILE A 501 -7.28 15.11 24.33
N ASP A 502 -7.43 14.60 25.55
CA ASP A 502 -6.36 14.59 26.54
C ASP A 502 -5.51 13.34 26.32
N PHE A 503 -4.22 13.53 26.05
CA PHE A 503 -3.29 12.43 25.80
C PHE A 503 -2.86 11.74 27.10
N ALA A 504 -3.78 10.99 27.70
CA ALA A 504 -3.57 10.31 28.97
C ALA A 504 -2.79 8.99 28.81
N GLU A 505 -1.90 8.72 29.77
CA GLU A 505 -1.22 7.43 29.86
C GLU A 505 -2.18 6.28 30.20
N GLY A 506 -1.92 5.10 29.65
CA GLY A 506 -2.69 3.88 29.87
C GLY A 506 -4.03 3.81 29.14
N GLN A 507 -4.38 4.83 28.33
CA GLN A 507 -5.62 4.87 27.56
C GLN A 507 -5.38 4.61 26.07
N PHE A 508 -6.32 3.91 25.45
CA PHE A 508 -6.36 3.73 24.00
C PHE A 508 -7.17 4.84 23.34
N MET A 509 -6.51 5.66 22.55
CA MET A 509 -7.07 6.84 21.90
C MET A 509 -7.20 6.62 20.38
N PRO A 510 -8.35 6.88 19.75
CA PRO A 510 -8.47 6.75 18.31
C PRO A 510 -7.59 7.77 17.56
N ILE A 511 -6.84 7.29 16.58
CA ILE A 511 -5.99 8.12 15.71
C ILE A 511 -6.14 7.68 14.26
N SER A 512 -6.21 8.63 13.34
CA SER A 512 -6.21 8.35 11.89
C SER A 512 -5.37 9.38 11.14
N PHE A 513 -4.97 9.04 9.91
CA PHE A 513 -4.04 9.83 9.12
C PHE A 513 -4.60 10.07 7.72
N ALA A 514 -4.20 11.18 7.10
CA ALA A 514 -4.43 11.42 5.69
C ALA A 514 -3.21 12.07 5.03
N ASN A 515 -3.04 11.81 3.74
CA ASN A 515 -1.98 12.38 2.91
C ASN A 515 -2.55 12.79 1.54
N TRP A 516 -2.07 13.93 1.05
CA TRP A 516 -2.34 14.47 -0.28
C TRP A 516 -1.01 14.51 -1.04
N ASP A 517 -0.90 13.74 -2.12
CA ASP A 517 0.15 13.86 -3.15
C ASP A 517 -0.25 14.93 -4.18
N GLY A 518 0.34 16.10 -4.03
CA GLY A 518 0.02 17.27 -4.84
C GLY A 518 0.34 17.11 -6.32
N SER A 519 1.37 16.32 -6.67
CA SER A 519 1.74 16.04 -8.06
C SER A 519 0.73 15.11 -8.75
N ASN A 520 -0.01 14.32 -7.97
CA ASN A 520 -1.09 13.46 -8.46
C ASN A 520 -2.47 14.17 -8.56
N GLY A 521 -2.51 15.47 -8.22
CA GLY A 521 -3.74 16.28 -8.22
C GLY A 521 -4.59 16.09 -6.97
N GLU A 522 -4.01 15.66 -5.86
CA GLU A 522 -4.73 15.45 -4.60
C GLU A 522 -4.92 16.79 -3.87
N VAL A 523 -6.18 17.15 -3.60
CA VAL A 523 -6.58 18.31 -2.79
C VAL A 523 -7.98 18.09 -2.22
N GLY A 524 -8.27 18.68 -1.06
CA GLY A 524 -9.61 18.60 -0.46
C GLY A 524 -10.02 17.14 -0.17
N SER A 525 -11.13 16.67 -0.74
CA SER A 525 -11.57 15.27 -0.58
C SER A 525 -10.76 14.26 -1.37
N LYS A 526 -10.03 14.66 -2.44
CA LYS A 526 -9.13 13.79 -3.19
C LYS A 526 -7.84 13.60 -2.38
N HIS A 527 -7.79 12.55 -1.58
CA HIS A 527 -6.63 12.18 -0.77
C HIS A 527 -6.68 10.72 -0.38
N THR A 528 -5.59 10.25 0.21
CA THR A 528 -5.52 8.95 0.85
C THR A 528 -5.68 9.11 2.37
N LEU A 529 -6.39 8.17 2.99
CA LEU A 529 -6.65 8.18 4.42
C LEU A 529 -6.54 6.78 5.03
N SER A 530 -6.32 6.75 6.33
CA SER A 530 -6.35 5.54 7.12
C SER A 530 -7.72 5.33 7.77
N THR A 531 -8.02 4.11 8.20
CA THR A 531 -9.09 3.89 9.19
C THR A 531 -8.67 4.40 10.58
N TRP A 532 -9.54 4.27 11.58
CA TRP A 532 -9.16 4.46 12.97
C TRP A 532 -8.20 3.35 13.44
N TYR A 533 -7.00 3.77 13.82
CA TYR A 533 -6.06 3.00 14.62
C TYR A 533 -6.10 3.46 16.07
N TRP A 534 -5.28 2.84 16.91
CA TRP A 534 -5.16 3.22 18.30
C TRP A 534 -3.79 3.86 18.58
N LEU A 535 -3.79 4.94 19.35
CA LEU A 535 -2.65 5.50 20.04
C LEU A 535 -2.67 5.02 21.49
N LEU A 536 -1.51 4.59 22.00
CA LEU A 536 -1.30 4.27 23.39
C LEU A 536 -0.06 4.98 23.91
N LEU A 537 -0.21 5.73 25.00
CA LEU A 537 0.91 6.19 25.82
C LEU A 537 1.06 5.20 26.98
N PRO A 538 2.15 4.40 27.06
CA PRO A 538 2.31 3.44 28.15
C PRO A 538 2.33 4.15 29.51
N PRO A 539 1.68 3.59 30.55
CA PRO A 539 1.77 4.16 31.89
C PRO A 539 3.18 4.04 32.46
N GLU A 540 3.65 5.07 33.16
CA GLU A 540 4.86 4.94 33.96
C GLU A 540 4.70 3.84 35.01
N ILE A 541 5.60 2.86 34.95
CA ILE A 541 5.63 1.76 35.90
C ILE A 541 6.32 2.25 37.18
N ASP A 542 5.54 2.55 38.21
CA ASP A 542 6.09 2.81 39.55
C ASP A 542 6.60 1.50 40.17
N TYR A 543 7.88 1.23 39.95
CA TYR A 543 8.56 0.06 40.51
C TYR A 543 8.62 0.07 42.05
N VAL A 544 8.55 1.25 42.70
CA VAL A 544 8.50 1.36 44.16
C VAL A 544 7.14 0.89 44.66
N TYR A 545 6.06 1.24 43.97
CA TYR A 545 4.74 0.73 44.28
C TYR A 545 4.62 -0.78 44.00
N ILE A 546 5.07 -1.23 42.82
CA ILE A 546 4.93 -2.63 42.39
C ILE A 546 5.82 -3.59 43.19
N TYR A 547 7.08 -3.25 43.45
CA TYR A 547 8.01 -4.13 44.17
C TYR A 547 8.24 -3.69 45.60
N GLY A 548 8.33 -2.39 45.85
CA GLY A 548 8.59 -1.85 47.19
C GLY A 548 7.42 -2.07 48.16
N MET A 549 6.17 -1.97 47.71
CA MET A 549 5.02 -2.21 48.59
C MET A 549 4.91 -3.68 49.02
N PRO A 550 4.97 -4.69 48.13
CA PRO A 550 4.99 -6.09 48.55
C PRO A 550 6.21 -6.46 49.40
N LEU A 551 7.40 -5.94 49.08
CA LEU A 551 8.61 -6.17 49.87
C LEU A 551 8.50 -5.52 51.27
N GLY A 552 7.96 -4.31 51.34
CA GLY A 552 7.71 -3.61 52.60
C GLY A 552 6.68 -4.34 53.47
N VAL A 553 5.59 -4.81 52.88
CA VAL A 553 4.59 -5.64 53.58
C VAL A 553 5.20 -6.96 54.04
N ALA A 554 5.97 -7.65 53.20
CA ALA A 554 6.65 -8.89 53.57
C ALA A 554 7.64 -8.68 54.73
N LEU A 555 8.40 -7.58 54.71
CA LEU A 555 9.31 -7.20 55.79
C LEU A 555 8.55 -6.90 57.09
N LEU A 556 7.44 -6.17 57.03
CA LEU A 556 6.60 -5.88 58.19
C LEU A 556 5.99 -7.16 58.79
N VAL A 557 5.48 -8.06 57.94
CA VAL A 557 4.96 -9.37 58.38
C VAL A 557 6.07 -10.20 59.01
N PHE A 558 7.27 -10.21 58.43
CA PHE A 558 8.43 -10.92 58.98
C PHE A 558 8.84 -10.36 60.36
N LEU A 559 8.92 -9.03 60.50
CA LEU A 559 9.25 -8.38 61.78
C LEU A 559 8.18 -8.61 62.84
N ALA A 560 6.89 -8.56 62.47
CA ALA A 560 5.79 -8.91 63.35
C ALA A 560 5.88 -10.37 63.82
N GLY A 561 6.24 -11.29 62.92
CA GLY A 561 6.53 -12.69 63.25
C GLY A 561 7.66 -12.85 64.27
N ILE A 562 8.78 -12.13 64.10
CA ILE A 562 9.90 -12.15 65.06
C ILE A 562 9.45 -11.63 66.44
N LEU A 563 8.68 -10.55 66.48
CA LEU A 563 8.15 -9.98 67.72
C LEU A 563 7.19 -10.94 68.44
N LEU A 564 6.34 -11.65 67.70
CA LEU A 564 5.46 -12.69 68.23
C LEU A 564 6.25 -13.88 68.80
N VAL A 565 7.27 -14.37 68.09
CA VAL A 565 8.15 -15.44 68.58
C VAL A 565 8.91 -15.01 69.83
N ARG A 566 9.43 -13.78 69.88
CA ARG A 566 10.08 -13.22 71.08
C ARG A 566 9.13 -13.06 72.26
N SER A 567 7.89 -12.64 72.00
CA SER A 567 6.83 -12.55 73.00
C SER A 567 6.48 -13.92 73.60
N GLN A 568 6.35 -14.96 72.77
CA GLN A 568 6.09 -16.33 73.24
C GLN A 568 7.26 -16.90 74.03
N ARG A 569 8.51 -16.68 73.60
CA ARG A 569 9.73 -17.12 74.33
C ARG A 569 9.97 -16.40 75.66
N ARG A 570 9.32 -15.26 75.92
CA ARG A 570 9.37 -14.56 77.22
C ARG A 570 8.29 -15.04 78.20
N LYS A 571 7.29 -15.79 77.72
CA LYS A 571 6.18 -16.36 78.51
C LYS A 571 6.37 -17.84 78.86
N THR A 572 7.42 -18.46 78.33
CA THR A 572 7.96 -19.77 78.74
C THR A 572 9.20 -19.52 79.57
#